data_AF-A0A2E9L910-F1
#
_entry.id   AF-A0A2E9L910-F1
#
_cell.length_a   1.000
_cell.length_b   1.000
_cell.length_c   1.000
_cell.angle_alpha   90.00
_cell.angle_beta   90.00
_cell.angle_gamma   90.00
#
_symmetry.space_group_name_H-M   'P 1'
#
loop_
_entity.id
_entity.type
_entity.pdbx_description
1 polymer ?
#
loop_
_entity_poly.entity_id
_entity_poly.type
_entity_poly.pdbx_seq_one_letter_code
_entity_poly.pdbx_strand_id
1 'polypeptide(L)'
;LDGEIDGYVVKRSQYNLLSGKTRRHTLGLQKGSPERSHFVPPPLNGFTLIVGRVGFPKQRVEHILDPSAEFAYRIESALLESIPSDLVELTGIHVEQRGVGTILREAKRNNDDWTMSAMIDTEKKVRKSGTRVEMRIETLSVDGKVSACAEQVGPIEKHRIAMVNLLQEWGSVLTTLTSEHQATNRKIRNMPDEFHEERPAMMRIHSDESE
;
A
#
# COMPACT_ATOMS: atom_id res chain seq x y z
N LEU A 1 6.30 33.33 -9.91
CA LEU A 1 5.80 31.92 -9.88
C LEU A 1 4.38 32.03 -10.36
N ASP A 2 4.27 31.99 -11.68
CA ASP A 2 3.24 32.70 -12.43
C ASP A 2 2.07 31.76 -12.71
N GLY A 3 1.39 31.30 -11.65
CA GLY A 3 0.15 30.52 -11.80
C GLY A 3 0.28 29.17 -12.53
N GLU A 4 1.48 28.69 -12.83
CA GLU A 4 1.71 27.42 -13.56
C GLU A 4 1.46 26.16 -12.71
N ILE A 5 1.40 26.28 -11.38
CA ILE A 5 1.26 25.15 -10.46
C ILE A 5 -0.06 25.30 -9.70
N ASP A 6 -1.05 24.47 -10.01
CA ASP A 6 -2.33 24.40 -9.29
C ASP A 6 -2.19 23.85 -7.86
N GLY A 7 -1.16 23.02 -7.63
CA GLY A 7 -0.89 22.43 -6.33
C GLY A 7 0.41 21.64 -6.30
N TYR A 8 0.90 21.35 -5.09
CA TYR A 8 2.09 20.53 -4.89
C TYR A 8 1.90 19.59 -3.71
N VAL A 9 2.65 18.48 -3.73
CA VAL A 9 2.72 17.52 -2.63
C VAL A 9 4.08 17.66 -1.95
N VAL A 10 4.09 17.73 -0.63
CA VAL A 10 5.33 17.87 0.15
C VAL A 10 5.24 17.03 1.42
N LYS A 11 6.40 16.53 1.89
CA LYS A 11 6.46 15.83 3.18
C LYS A 11 6.06 16.77 4.30
N ARG A 12 5.32 16.26 5.30
CA ARG A 12 4.88 17.05 6.46
C ARG A 12 6.04 17.71 7.20
N SER A 13 7.19 17.02 7.32
CA SER A 13 8.39 17.55 7.96
C SER A 13 8.92 18.78 7.24
N GLN A 14 9.05 18.73 5.91
CA GLN A 14 9.48 19.85 5.09
C GLN A 14 8.49 21.03 5.16
N TYR A 15 7.19 20.74 5.08
CA TYR A 15 6.16 21.78 5.21
C TYR A 15 6.24 22.53 6.55
N ASN A 16 6.54 21.81 7.64
CA ASN A 16 6.63 22.42 8.97
C ASN A 16 7.81 23.40 9.10
N LEU A 17 8.80 23.36 8.19
CA LEU A 17 9.93 24.30 8.15
C LEU A 17 9.57 25.63 7.45
N LEU A 18 8.43 25.70 6.76
CA LEU A 18 8.00 26.90 6.06
C LEU A 18 7.53 27.97 7.06
N SER A 19 7.93 29.22 6.83
CA SER A 19 7.56 30.37 7.66
C SER A 19 6.09 30.77 7.50
N GLY A 20 5.49 30.52 6.33
CA GLY A 20 4.08 30.76 6.02
C GLY A 20 3.28 29.47 5.98
N LYS A 21 2.42 29.25 6.98
CA LYS A 21 1.50 28.11 7.00
C LYS A 21 0.22 28.47 6.22
N THR A 22 -0.09 27.67 5.22
CA THR A 22 -1.30 27.73 4.39
C THR A 22 -2.28 26.61 4.77
N ARG A 23 -3.49 26.60 4.19
CA ARG A 23 -4.38 25.44 4.29
C ARG A 23 -3.76 24.27 3.50
N ARG A 24 -3.89 23.06 4.04
CA ARG A 24 -3.39 21.83 3.42
C ARG A 24 -4.36 20.68 3.63
N HIS A 25 -4.35 19.75 2.68
CA HIS A 25 -4.97 18.44 2.83
C HIS A 25 -3.90 17.44 3.22
N THR A 26 -4.24 16.51 4.11
CA THR A 26 -3.33 15.43 4.48
C THR A 26 -3.54 14.30 3.49
N LEU A 27 -2.48 13.87 2.83
CA LEU A 27 -2.44 12.62 2.07
C LEU A 27 -1.92 11.51 2.99
N GLY A 28 -2.59 10.37 2.97
CA GLY A 28 -2.22 9.18 3.75
C GLY A 28 -3.32 8.15 3.67
N LEU A 29 -3.23 7.06 4.43
CA LEU A 29 -4.21 5.97 4.36
C LEU A 29 -5.62 6.31 4.90
N GLN A 30 -5.82 7.51 5.46
CA GLN A 30 -7.12 8.03 5.98
C GLN A 30 -7.97 7.00 6.76
N LYS A 31 -7.33 6.28 7.69
CA LYS A 31 -7.98 5.21 8.46
C LYS A 31 -9.29 5.66 9.12
N GLY A 32 -10.33 4.85 8.95
CA GLY A 32 -11.66 5.12 9.49
C GLY A 32 -12.46 6.25 8.80
N SER A 33 -11.97 6.78 7.67
CA SER A 33 -12.65 7.72 6.78
C SER A 33 -12.65 7.17 5.34
N PRO A 34 -13.43 6.11 5.06
CA PRO A 34 -13.48 5.47 3.73
C PRO A 34 -13.95 6.43 2.62
N GLU A 35 -14.64 7.53 2.97
CA GLU A 35 -15.04 8.57 2.04
C GLU A 35 -13.88 9.43 1.52
N ARG A 36 -12.70 9.33 2.13
CA ARG A 36 -11.52 10.09 1.73
C ARG A 36 -10.61 9.26 0.85
N SER A 37 -10.07 9.88 -0.18
CA SER A 37 -9.00 9.29 -0.99
C SER A 37 -7.82 8.91 -0.08
N HIS A 38 -7.42 7.65 -0.15
CA HIS A 38 -6.18 7.20 0.46
C HIS A 38 -4.98 7.57 -0.41
N PHE A 39 -3.81 7.53 0.19
CA PHE A 39 -2.54 7.69 -0.49
C PHE A 39 -1.52 6.77 0.18
N VAL A 40 -1.03 5.80 -0.58
CA VAL A 40 0.08 4.95 -0.14
C VAL A 40 1.38 5.71 -0.39
N PRO A 41 2.21 5.93 0.65
CA PRO A 41 3.41 6.73 0.49
C PRO A 41 4.45 6.03 -0.39
N PRO A 42 5.37 6.79 -1.01
CA PRO A 42 6.55 6.20 -1.64
C PRO A 42 7.31 5.30 -0.66
N PRO A 43 8.00 4.25 -1.15
CA PRO A 43 8.66 3.28 -0.31
C PRO A 43 9.69 3.93 0.62
N LEU A 44 9.80 3.40 1.83
CA LEU A 44 10.72 3.82 2.90
C LEU A 44 10.49 5.25 3.42
N ASN A 45 9.34 5.86 3.10
CA ASN A 45 9.03 7.21 3.56
C ASN A 45 8.51 7.20 5.00
N GLY A 46 9.06 8.10 5.82
CA GLY A 46 8.65 8.27 7.22
C GLY A 46 9.55 7.56 8.24
N PHE A 47 10.57 6.82 7.80
CA PHE A 47 11.59 6.25 8.68
C PHE A 47 12.71 7.25 8.99
N THR A 48 13.21 7.20 10.24
CA THR A 48 14.45 7.85 10.65
C THR A 48 15.48 6.76 10.89
N LEU A 49 16.57 6.76 10.12
CA LEU A 49 17.62 5.75 10.21
C LEU A 49 18.82 6.29 10.99
N ILE A 50 19.35 5.48 11.90
CA ILE A 50 20.63 5.72 12.57
C ILE A 50 21.67 4.83 11.91
N VAL A 51 22.58 5.43 11.15
CA VAL A 51 23.65 4.70 10.45
C VAL A 51 24.93 4.79 11.28
N GLY A 52 25.46 3.63 11.63
CA GLY A 52 26.71 3.49 12.39
C GLY A 52 27.69 2.55 11.72
N ARG A 53 28.94 2.54 12.20
CA ARG A 53 29.95 1.58 11.74
C ARG A 53 29.57 0.15 12.20
N VAL A 54 29.99 -0.84 11.42
CA VAL A 54 29.94 -2.25 11.85
C VAL A 54 30.68 -2.39 13.18
N GLY A 55 30.02 -2.99 14.17
CA GLY A 55 30.54 -3.12 15.55
C GLY A 55 30.17 -1.98 16.50
N PHE A 56 29.40 -0.97 16.07
CA PHE A 56 28.85 0.02 17.00
C PHE A 56 27.96 -0.68 18.06
N PRO A 57 28.11 -0.35 19.36
CA PRO A 57 27.33 -1.00 20.41
C PRO A 57 25.85 -0.54 20.39
N LYS A 58 24.97 -1.34 19.77
CA LYS A 58 23.51 -1.06 19.62
C LYS A 58 22.85 -0.71 20.97
N GLN A 59 23.33 -1.29 22.08
CA GLN A 59 22.84 -1.04 23.43
C GLN A 59 22.91 0.45 23.83
N ARG A 60 23.82 1.24 23.24
CA ARG A 60 23.93 2.67 23.53
C ARG A 60 22.78 3.50 22.97
N VAL A 61 22.10 3.00 21.93
CA VAL A 61 21.00 3.71 21.27
C VAL A 61 19.67 2.97 21.37
N GLU A 62 19.64 1.80 22.01
CA GLU A 62 18.45 0.95 22.10
C GLU A 62 17.21 1.69 22.66
N HIS A 63 17.41 2.61 23.60
CA HIS A 63 16.36 3.42 24.21
C HIS A 63 15.69 4.44 23.26
N ILE A 64 16.30 4.73 22.10
CA ILE A 64 15.71 5.59 21.06
C ILE A 64 15.28 4.80 19.81
N LEU A 65 15.42 3.47 19.82
CA LEU A 65 14.96 2.62 18.73
C LEU A 65 13.51 2.22 18.95
N ASP A 66 12.75 2.15 17.86
CA ASP A 66 11.40 1.59 17.85
C ASP A 66 11.43 0.22 17.15
N PRO A 67 11.26 -0.90 17.88
CA PRO A 67 11.24 -2.24 17.30
C PRO A 67 10.14 -2.43 16.24
N SER A 68 9.02 -1.71 16.35
CA SER A 68 7.92 -1.79 15.39
C SER A 68 8.28 -1.10 14.09
N ALA A 69 8.93 0.06 14.17
CA ALA A 69 9.45 0.77 13.02
C ALA A 69 10.62 0.01 12.36
N GLU A 70 11.54 -0.57 13.15
CA GLU A 70 12.63 -1.42 12.64
C GLU A 70 12.06 -2.63 11.87
N PHE A 71 11.02 -3.27 12.41
CA PHE A 71 10.32 -4.36 11.73
C PHE A 71 9.68 -3.90 10.42
N ALA A 72 8.88 -2.82 10.44
CA ALA A 72 8.22 -2.29 9.25
C ALA A 72 9.23 -1.93 8.16
N TYR A 73 10.31 -1.23 8.52
CA TYR A 73 11.39 -0.88 7.59
C TYR A 73 11.99 -2.11 6.90
N ARG A 74 12.26 -3.19 7.65
CA ARG A 74 12.84 -4.41 7.09
C ARG A 74 11.92 -5.09 6.09
N ILE A 75 10.62 -5.15 6.38
CA ILE A 75 9.63 -5.75 5.47
C ILE A 75 9.45 -4.86 4.24
N GLU A 76 9.30 -3.55 4.44
CA GLU A 76 9.14 -2.60 3.34
C GLU A 76 10.35 -2.56 2.41
N SER A 77 11.57 -2.66 2.96
CA SER A 77 12.80 -2.79 2.17
C SER A 77 12.82 -4.07 1.34
N ALA A 78 12.44 -5.22 1.93
CA ALA A 78 12.39 -6.49 1.21
C ALA A 78 11.30 -6.51 0.12
N LEU A 79 10.18 -5.84 0.35
CA LEU A 79 9.15 -5.63 -0.65
C LEU A 79 9.66 -4.77 -1.80
N LEU A 80 10.31 -3.64 -1.48
CA LEU A 80 10.90 -2.73 -2.48
C LEU A 80 11.92 -3.44 -3.37
N GLU A 81 12.78 -4.29 -2.80
CA GLU A 81 13.74 -5.11 -3.56
C GLU A 81 13.07 -6.05 -4.56
N SER A 82 11.79 -6.38 -4.36
CA SER A 82 11.01 -7.23 -5.27
C SER A 82 10.27 -6.46 -6.36
N ILE A 83 10.26 -5.12 -6.32
CA ILE A 83 9.59 -4.28 -7.31
C ILE A 83 10.53 -4.04 -8.52
N PRO A 84 10.06 -4.22 -9.77
CA PRO A 84 10.81 -3.84 -10.96
C PRO A 84 11.24 -2.37 -10.92
N SER A 85 12.47 -2.07 -11.33
CA SER A 85 13.08 -0.74 -11.18
C SER A 85 12.30 0.39 -11.86
N ASP A 86 11.68 0.09 -12.99
CA ASP A 86 10.82 0.98 -13.78
C ASP A 86 9.49 1.29 -13.11
N LEU A 87 9.06 0.48 -12.15
CA LEU A 87 7.80 0.67 -11.42
C LEU A 87 7.99 1.32 -10.05
N VAL A 88 9.22 1.45 -9.56
CA VAL A 88 9.51 1.97 -8.20
C VAL A 88 8.94 3.37 -8.00
N GLU A 89 9.04 4.26 -9.00
CA GLU A 89 8.56 5.65 -8.89
C GLU A 89 7.03 5.75 -8.85
N LEU A 90 6.34 4.75 -9.41
CA LEU A 90 4.88 4.68 -9.50
C LEU A 90 4.27 3.86 -8.36
N THR A 91 5.09 3.19 -7.55
CA THR A 91 4.63 2.22 -6.55
C THR A 91 4.83 2.76 -5.13
N GLY A 92 3.73 2.91 -4.40
CA GLY A 92 3.74 3.12 -2.96
C GLY A 92 3.77 1.79 -2.20
N ILE A 93 4.48 1.77 -1.07
CA ILE A 93 4.47 0.64 -0.13
C ILE A 93 4.22 1.17 1.28
N HIS A 94 3.40 0.46 2.04
CA HIS A 94 3.23 0.76 3.45
C HIS A 94 3.20 -0.52 4.27
N VAL A 95 4.03 -0.57 5.31
CA VAL A 95 3.99 -1.64 6.31
C VAL A 95 3.80 -1.08 7.70
N GLU A 96 2.90 -1.67 8.47
CA GLU A 96 2.70 -1.30 9.85
C GLU A 96 2.27 -2.47 10.75
N GLN A 97 2.47 -2.27 12.06
CA GLN A 97 1.96 -3.18 13.08
C GLN A 97 0.70 -2.61 13.71
N ARG A 98 -0.39 -3.39 13.72
CA ARG A 98 -1.69 -2.99 14.26
C ARG A 98 -2.24 -4.00 15.25
N GLY A 99 -2.84 -3.51 16.32
CA GLY A 99 -3.63 -4.36 17.20
C GLY A 99 -4.90 -4.87 16.49
N VAL A 100 -5.24 -6.15 16.67
CA VAL A 100 -6.45 -6.76 16.07
C VAL A 100 -7.73 -5.97 16.40
N GLY A 101 -7.84 -5.43 17.62
CA GLY A 101 -9.01 -4.62 18.00
C GLY A 101 -9.17 -3.34 17.18
N THR A 102 -8.09 -2.77 16.64
CA THR A 102 -8.16 -1.59 15.75
C THR A 102 -8.59 -2.00 14.35
N ILE A 103 -8.12 -3.15 13.85
CA ILE A 103 -8.52 -3.70 12.55
C ILE A 103 -10.01 -4.05 12.56
N LEU A 104 -10.48 -4.78 13.58
CA LEU A 104 -11.89 -5.17 13.70
C LEU A 104 -12.85 -3.97 13.82
N ARG A 105 -12.44 -2.90 14.51
CA ARG A 105 -13.24 -1.67 14.61
C ARG A 105 -13.37 -0.97 13.26
N GLU A 106 -12.32 -1.00 12.45
CA GLU A 106 -12.34 -0.44 11.10
C GLU A 106 -13.18 -1.30 10.14
N ALA A 107 -12.97 -2.62 10.14
CA ALA A 107 -13.75 -3.55 9.32
C ALA A 107 -15.26 -3.44 9.62
N LYS A 108 -15.64 -3.33 10.90
CA LYS A 108 -17.03 -3.10 11.29
C LYS A 108 -17.60 -1.76 10.81
N ARG A 109 -16.77 -0.70 10.75
CA ARG A 109 -17.20 0.61 10.24
C ARG A 109 -17.41 0.60 8.73
N ASN A 110 -16.58 -0.16 8.02
CA ASN A 110 -16.59 -0.23 6.56
C ASN A 110 -17.51 -1.33 6.02
N ASN A 111 -18.23 -2.07 6.87
CA ASN A 111 -19.02 -3.26 6.50
C ASN A 111 -18.20 -4.30 5.73
N ASP A 112 -16.94 -4.49 6.13
CA ASP A 112 -16.04 -5.48 5.55
C ASP A 112 -16.27 -6.85 6.21
N ASP A 113 -17.24 -7.58 5.67
CA ASP A 113 -17.62 -8.91 6.14
C ASP A 113 -16.51 -9.96 5.97
N TRP A 114 -15.62 -9.77 4.98
CA TRP A 114 -14.51 -10.68 4.73
C TRP A 114 -13.48 -10.61 5.85
N THR A 115 -13.00 -9.41 6.17
CA THR A 115 -12.03 -9.21 7.27
C THR A 115 -12.61 -9.64 8.61
N MET A 116 -13.90 -9.34 8.85
CA MET A 116 -14.60 -9.77 10.06
C MET A 116 -14.65 -11.30 10.16
N SER A 117 -15.03 -11.99 9.09
CA SER A 117 -15.12 -13.47 9.06
C SER A 117 -13.76 -14.15 9.16
N ALA A 118 -12.71 -13.54 8.63
CA ALA A 118 -11.34 -14.06 8.69
C ALA A 118 -10.75 -13.98 10.11
N MET A 119 -11.11 -12.94 10.87
CA MET A 119 -10.52 -12.66 12.19
C MET A 119 -11.35 -13.13 13.38
N ILE A 120 -12.66 -13.34 13.17
CA ILE A 120 -13.61 -13.78 14.19
C ILE A 120 -13.93 -15.27 13.98
N ASP A 121 -14.12 -16.02 15.06
CA ASP A 121 -14.55 -17.41 15.01
C ASP A 121 -16.09 -17.56 14.96
N THR A 122 -16.57 -18.79 14.88
CA THR A 122 -18.01 -19.09 14.89
C THR A 122 -18.72 -18.71 16.19
N GLU A 123 -17.98 -18.52 17.29
CA GLU A 123 -18.48 -18.08 18.61
C GLU A 123 -18.39 -16.55 18.81
N LYS A 124 -18.08 -15.79 17.75
CA LYS A 124 -17.87 -14.34 17.79
C LYS A 124 -16.66 -13.90 18.64
N LYS A 125 -15.71 -14.80 18.91
CA LYS A 125 -14.44 -14.47 19.59
C LYS A 125 -13.33 -14.21 18.57
N VAL A 126 -12.36 -13.40 18.98
CA VAL A 126 -11.16 -13.14 18.17
C VAL A 126 -10.31 -14.41 18.12
N ARG A 127 -10.08 -14.96 16.92
CA ARG A 127 -9.38 -16.26 16.73
C ARG A 127 -8.01 -16.32 17.42
N LYS A 128 -7.26 -15.21 17.39
CA LYS A 128 -6.01 -15.03 18.14
C LYS A 128 -5.87 -13.56 18.53
N SER A 129 -5.83 -13.25 19.82
CA SER A 129 -5.45 -11.90 20.27
C SER A 129 -3.99 -11.63 19.92
N GLY A 130 -3.63 -10.37 19.65
CA GLY A 130 -2.26 -9.96 19.38
C GLY A 130 -2.15 -8.86 18.34
N THR A 131 -0.90 -8.50 18.03
CA THR A 131 -0.57 -7.57 16.95
C THR A 131 -0.59 -8.30 15.61
N ARG A 132 -0.88 -7.58 14.54
CA ARG A 132 -0.84 -8.02 13.15
C ARG A 132 0.11 -7.12 12.39
N VAL A 133 0.73 -7.68 11.36
CA VAL A 133 1.35 -6.88 10.32
C VAL A 133 0.30 -6.62 9.25
N GLU A 134 0.13 -5.37 8.87
CA GLU A 134 -0.62 -4.94 7.69
C GLU A 134 0.41 -4.44 6.67
N MET A 135 0.26 -4.89 5.43
CA MET A 135 1.12 -4.55 4.31
C MET A 135 0.24 -4.16 3.14
N ARG A 136 0.64 -3.09 2.45
CA ARG A 136 -0.07 -2.56 1.28
C ARG A 136 0.95 -2.20 0.21
N ILE A 137 0.65 -2.56 -1.03
CA ILE A 137 1.39 -2.15 -2.23
C ILE A 137 0.37 -1.56 -3.19
N GLU A 138 0.67 -0.40 -3.74
CA GLU A 138 -0.18 0.28 -4.69
C GLU A 138 0.66 0.87 -5.82
N THR A 139 0.39 0.49 -7.07
CA THR A 139 1.03 1.08 -8.25
C THR A 139 0.02 1.93 -9.00
N LEU A 140 0.40 3.17 -9.31
CA LEU A 140 -0.42 4.09 -10.08
C LEU A 140 -0.04 4.07 -11.57
N SER A 141 -1.01 4.33 -12.45
CA SER A 141 -0.72 4.63 -13.85
C SER A 141 0.07 5.93 -13.96
N VAL A 142 0.78 6.12 -15.08
CA VAL A 142 1.55 7.34 -15.34
C VAL A 142 0.69 8.61 -15.28
N ASP A 143 -0.59 8.51 -15.66
CA ASP A 143 -1.55 9.62 -15.59
C ASP A 143 -2.29 9.72 -14.24
N GLY A 144 -1.99 8.82 -13.29
CA GLY A 144 -2.56 8.79 -11.95
C GLY A 144 -4.04 8.42 -11.86
N LYS A 145 -4.66 7.95 -12.95
CA LYS A 145 -6.11 7.68 -13.01
C LYS A 145 -6.50 6.26 -12.63
N VAL A 146 -5.57 5.31 -12.74
CA VAL A 146 -5.81 3.89 -12.45
C VAL A 146 -4.80 3.41 -11.42
N SER A 147 -5.25 2.57 -10.51
CA SER A 147 -4.44 2.02 -9.42
C SER A 147 -4.54 0.49 -9.38
N ALA A 148 -3.39 -0.15 -9.22
CA ALA A 148 -3.24 -1.57 -8.91
C ALA A 148 -2.87 -1.71 -7.43
N CYS A 149 -3.84 -2.07 -6.58
CA CYS A 149 -3.63 -2.16 -5.14
C CYS A 149 -3.81 -3.60 -4.64
N ALA A 150 -2.96 -4.02 -3.70
CA ALA A 150 -3.13 -5.24 -2.93
C ALA A 150 -2.84 -4.97 -1.44
N GLU A 151 -3.55 -5.69 -0.58
CA GLU A 151 -3.46 -5.56 0.88
C GLU A 151 -3.41 -6.93 1.55
N GLN A 152 -2.49 -7.11 2.49
CA GLN A 152 -2.39 -8.34 3.26
C GLN A 152 -2.23 -8.04 4.74
N VAL A 153 -3.01 -8.77 5.55
CA VAL A 153 -3.00 -8.67 7.00
C VAL A 153 -2.74 -10.04 7.60
N GLY A 154 -1.71 -10.16 8.43
CA GLY A 154 -1.28 -11.44 8.99
C GLY A 154 -0.68 -11.35 10.38
N PRO A 155 -0.57 -12.48 11.10
CA PRO A 155 0.25 -12.56 12.31
C PRO A 155 1.70 -12.19 12.01
N ILE A 156 2.38 -11.52 12.95
CA ILE A 156 3.78 -11.09 12.80
C ILE A 156 4.68 -12.30 12.51
N GLU A 157 4.41 -13.45 13.12
CA GLU A 157 5.22 -14.68 12.96
C GLU A 157 5.10 -15.26 11.54
N LYS A 158 4.03 -14.91 10.82
CA LYS A 158 3.75 -15.38 9.45
C LYS A 158 3.94 -14.28 8.40
N HIS A 159 4.62 -13.18 8.73
CA HIS A 159 4.81 -12.04 7.82
C HIS A 159 5.37 -12.45 6.46
N ARG A 160 6.31 -13.42 6.39
CA ARG A 160 6.89 -13.89 5.13
C ARG A 160 5.86 -14.49 4.18
N ILE A 161 4.92 -15.27 4.72
CA ILE A 161 3.84 -15.88 3.91
C ILE A 161 2.91 -14.77 3.40
N ALA A 162 2.53 -13.85 4.29
CA ALA A 162 1.70 -12.71 3.91
C ALA A 162 2.38 -11.80 2.86
N MET A 163 3.71 -11.66 2.93
CA MET A 163 4.52 -10.91 1.96
C MET A 163 4.50 -11.57 0.58
N VAL A 164 4.68 -12.89 0.51
CA VAL A 164 4.60 -13.64 -0.76
C VAL A 164 3.21 -13.53 -1.37
N ASN A 165 2.16 -13.72 -0.57
CA ASN A 165 0.79 -13.58 -1.04
C ASN A 165 0.52 -12.17 -1.58
N LEU A 166 1.01 -11.14 -0.89
CA LEU A 166 0.87 -9.75 -1.29
C LEU A 166 1.49 -9.48 -2.66
N LEU A 167 2.72 -9.95 -2.88
CA LEU A 167 3.42 -9.78 -4.15
C LEU A 167 2.74 -10.55 -5.29
N GLN A 168 2.24 -11.75 -5.02
CA GLN A 168 1.48 -12.54 -6.01
C GLN A 168 0.17 -11.86 -6.39
N GLU A 169 -0.58 -11.37 -5.40
CA GLU A 169 -1.83 -10.66 -5.61
C GLU A 169 -1.62 -9.35 -6.37
N TRP A 170 -0.68 -8.52 -5.91
CA TRP A 170 -0.28 -7.28 -6.58
C TRP A 170 0.17 -7.55 -8.02
N GLY A 171 1.05 -8.53 -8.24
CA GLY A 171 1.53 -8.88 -9.57
C GLY A 171 0.41 -9.37 -10.49
N SER A 172 -0.55 -10.14 -9.95
CA SER A 172 -1.72 -10.60 -10.70
C SER A 172 -2.63 -9.44 -11.10
N VAL A 173 -2.91 -8.51 -10.18
CA VAL A 173 -3.73 -7.32 -10.45
C VAL A 173 -3.04 -6.43 -11.47
N LEU A 174 -1.75 -6.15 -11.28
CA LEU A 174 -0.96 -5.33 -12.20
C LEU A 174 -0.93 -5.92 -13.60
N THR A 175 -0.67 -7.22 -13.72
CA THR A 175 -0.69 -7.94 -15.01
C THR A 175 -2.06 -7.83 -15.67
N THR A 176 -3.14 -8.04 -14.90
CA THR A 176 -4.51 -7.95 -15.42
C THR A 176 -4.85 -6.56 -15.92
N LEU A 177 -4.40 -5.51 -15.22
CA LEU A 177 -4.67 -4.12 -15.59
C LEU A 177 -3.83 -3.63 -16.78
N THR A 178 -2.63 -4.18 -16.96
CA THR A 178 -1.67 -3.78 -18.02
C THR A 178 -1.77 -4.65 -19.27
N SER A 179 -2.44 -5.81 -19.21
CA SER A 179 -2.66 -6.67 -20.37
C SER A 179 -3.86 -6.21 -21.19
N GLU A 180 -3.78 -6.38 -22.51
CA GLU A 180 -4.93 -6.26 -23.39
C GLU A 180 -5.92 -7.40 -23.14
N HIS A 181 -7.21 -7.09 -23.17
CA HIS A 181 -8.27 -8.08 -23.05
C HIS A 181 -8.65 -8.56 -24.45
N GLN A 182 -8.35 -9.82 -24.75
CA GLN A 182 -8.74 -10.43 -26.02
C GLN A 182 -10.22 -10.84 -26.00
N ALA A 183 -10.90 -10.62 -27.13
CA ALA A 183 -12.27 -11.04 -27.30
C ALA A 183 -12.44 -12.54 -26.99
N THR A 184 -13.43 -12.86 -26.16
CA THR A 184 -13.67 -14.25 -25.74
C THR A 184 -14.75 -14.87 -26.60
N ASN A 185 -14.41 -15.89 -27.39
CA ASN A 185 -15.38 -16.62 -28.23
C ASN A 185 -16.50 -17.31 -27.42
N ARG A 186 -16.27 -17.55 -26.13
CA ARG A 186 -17.22 -18.18 -25.22
C ARG A 186 -17.99 -17.12 -24.44
N LYS A 187 -19.29 -16.99 -24.71
CA LYS A 187 -20.19 -16.17 -23.87
C LYS A 187 -20.27 -16.76 -22.46
N ILE A 188 -19.94 -15.95 -21.47
CA ILE A 188 -20.04 -16.29 -20.05
C ILE A 188 -21.43 -15.86 -19.60
N ARG A 189 -22.19 -16.80 -19.08
CA ARG A 189 -23.56 -16.56 -18.62
C ARG A 189 -23.55 -15.50 -17.51
N ASN A 190 -24.46 -14.52 -17.62
CA ASN A 190 -24.64 -13.39 -16.71
C ASN A 190 -23.54 -12.30 -16.76
N MET A 191 -22.69 -12.29 -17.78
CA MET A 191 -21.79 -11.15 -18.04
C MET A 191 -22.36 -10.25 -19.15
N PRO A 192 -22.12 -8.93 -19.10
CA PRO A 192 -22.47 -8.01 -20.20
C PRO A 192 -21.77 -8.42 -21.50
N ASP A 193 -22.39 -8.16 -22.67
CA ASP A 193 -21.78 -8.47 -23.97
C ASP A 193 -20.41 -7.80 -24.15
N GLU A 194 -20.29 -6.59 -23.61
CA GLU A 194 -19.06 -5.80 -23.45
C GLU A 194 -17.87 -6.56 -22.85
N PHE A 195 -18.11 -7.56 -21.98
CA PHE A 195 -17.06 -8.40 -21.39
C PHE A 195 -16.40 -9.32 -22.42
N HIS A 196 -17.07 -9.60 -23.53
CA HIS A 196 -16.61 -10.51 -24.58
C HIS A 196 -15.89 -9.81 -25.72
N GLU A 197 -15.87 -8.48 -25.73
CA GLU A 197 -15.23 -7.66 -26.74
C GLU A 197 -13.75 -7.45 -26.45
N GLU A 198 -12.97 -7.15 -27.49
CA GLU A 198 -11.57 -6.77 -27.32
C GLU A 198 -11.46 -5.39 -26.65
N ARG A 199 -10.51 -5.23 -25.74
CA ARG A 199 -10.26 -3.94 -25.06
C ARG A 199 -8.76 -3.72 -24.85
N PRO A 200 -8.29 -2.46 -24.99
CA PRO A 200 -6.92 -2.12 -24.63
C PRO A 200 -6.70 -2.29 -23.13
N ALA A 201 -5.43 -2.33 -22.73
CA ALA A 201 -5.04 -2.30 -21.33
C ALA A 201 -5.68 -1.12 -20.58
N MET A 202 -6.14 -1.37 -19.36
CA MET A 202 -6.77 -0.35 -18.51
C MET A 202 -5.74 0.58 -17.87
N MET A 203 -4.52 0.08 -17.63
CA MET A 203 -3.46 0.79 -16.94
C MET A 203 -2.24 0.92 -17.83
N ARG A 204 -1.72 2.15 -17.96
CA ARG A 204 -0.47 2.45 -18.64
C ARG A 204 0.62 2.74 -17.60
N ILE A 205 1.71 1.99 -17.69
CA ILE A 205 2.88 2.10 -16.78
C ILE A 205 4.08 2.80 -17.44
N HIS A 206 4.02 3.05 -18.75
CA HIS A 206 5.02 3.80 -19.51
C HIS A 206 4.34 4.99 -20.21
N SER A 207 5.07 6.10 -20.37
CA SER A 207 4.63 7.21 -21.20
C SER A 207 4.96 6.93 -22.65
N ASP A 208 4.06 7.32 -23.56
CA ASP A 208 4.22 7.18 -25.01
C ASP A 208 5.42 8.02 -25.57
N GLU A 209 6.12 8.79 -24.72
CA GLU A 209 7.29 9.62 -25.07
C GLU A 209 8.63 8.87 -25.03
N SER A 210 8.61 7.54 -24.97
CA SER A 210 9.82 6.70 -24.87
C SER A 210 10.00 5.70 -26.03
N GLU A 211 9.65 6.12 -27.25
CA GLU A 211 10.17 5.54 -28.52
C GLU A 211 11.03 6.56 -29.28
#